data_AF-A0A1R3WZX2-F1
#
_entry.id   AF-A0A1R3WZX2-F1
#
_cell.length_a   1.000
_cell.length_b   1.000
_cell.length_c   1.000
_cell.angle_alpha   90.00
_cell.angle_beta   90.00
_cell.angle_gamma   90.00
#
_symmetry.space_group_name_H-M   'P 1'
#
loop_
_entity.id
_entity.type
_entity.pdbx_description
1 polymer ?
#
loop_
_entity_poly.entity_id
_entity_poly.type
_entity_poly.pdbx_seq_one_letter_code
_entity_poly.pdbx_strand_id
1 'polypeptide(L)'
;MSMAPPDYYFRLRDNGALVFRVDTENRQRRIEMTQIAAVNIRNGEIKPHGDHDLSEQDQARIRDWMTERSAVLAARELESVRLCIEQMNALTHWAQARASDAELEQFTEPLLLAMHDLRSTLVRKTAARIDAAPRTMPG
;
A
#
# COMPACT_ATOMS: atom_id res chain seq x y z
N MET A 1 -9.98 -21.48 17.41
CA MET A 1 -10.35 -20.72 16.21
C MET A 1 -11.86 -20.78 16.07
N SER A 2 -12.54 -19.63 16.06
CA SER A 2 -13.98 -19.54 15.84
C SER A 2 -14.31 -19.97 14.40
N MET A 3 -15.37 -20.76 14.23
CA MET A 3 -15.90 -21.21 12.94
C MET A 3 -17.05 -20.31 12.43
N ALA A 4 -17.34 -19.22 13.15
CA ALA A 4 -18.33 -18.23 12.73
C ALA A 4 -17.68 -17.25 11.73
N PRO A 5 -18.37 -16.90 10.63
CA PRO A 5 -17.92 -15.84 9.72
C PRO A 5 -17.79 -14.50 10.44
N PRO A 6 -16.90 -13.59 9.99
CA PRO A 6 -16.79 -12.26 10.56
C PRO A 6 -18.02 -11.42 10.21
N ASP A 7 -18.43 -10.52 11.11
CA ASP A 7 -19.61 -9.63 10.92
C ASP A 7 -19.46 -8.67 9.72
N TYR A 8 -18.23 -8.39 9.30
CA TYR A 8 -17.91 -7.49 8.20
C TYR A 8 -16.90 -8.12 7.25
N TYR A 9 -17.12 -7.90 5.95
CA TYR A 9 -16.17 -8.25 4.90
C TYR A 9 -15.81 -7.02 4.07
N PHE A 10 -14.51 -6.80 3.89
CA PHE A 10 -13.96 -5.69 3.11
C PHE A 10 -13.38 -6.22 1.81
N ARG A 11 -14.11 -6.03 0.70
CA ARG A 11 -13.65 -6.40 -0.64
C ARG A 11 -12.71 -5.33 -1.16
N LEU A 12 -11.41 -5.65 -1.24
CA LEU A 12 -10.38 -4.72 -1.68
C LEU A 12 -10.62 -4.20 -3.11
N ARG A 13 -10.24 -2.93 -3.30
CA ARG A 13 -10.11 -2.21 -4.58
C ARG A 13 -8.82 -1.38 -4.54
N ASP A 14 -8.46 -0.75 -5.66
CA ASP A 14 -7.19 -0.01 -5.79
C ASP A 14 -6.96 1.00 -4.67
N ASN A 15 -7.97 1.82 -4.33
CA ASN A 15 -7.86 2.88 -3.33
C ASN A 15 -8.75 2.65 -2.10
N GLY A 16 -9.17 1.42 -1.82
CA GLY A 16 -9.97 1.13 -0.64
C GLY A 16 -10.75 -0.17 -0.73
N ALA A 17 -12.03 -0.15 -0.39
CA ALA A 17 -12.84 -1.36 -0.37
C ALA A 17 -14.33 -1.09 -0.55
N LEU A 18 -15.07 -2.14 -0.95
CA LEU A 18 -16.50 -2.23 -0.70
C LEU A 18 -16.70 -2.95 0.64
N VAL A 19 -17.60 -2.43 1.46
CA VAL A 19 -17.88 -2.95 2.80
C VAL A 19 -19.20 -3.69 2.75
N PHE A 20 -19.18 -4.93 3.22
CA PHE A 20 -20.35 -5.78 3.32
C PHE A 20 -20.59 -6.15 4.79
N ARG A 21 -21.82 -6.02 5.24
CA ARG A 21 -22.29 -6.70 6.46
C ARG A 21 -22.57 -8.16 6.10
N VAL A 22 -22.13 -9.07 6.96
CA VAL A 22 -22.24 -10.51 6.74
C VAL A 22 -23.25 -11.07 7.71
N ASP A 23 -24.36 -11.58 7.18
CA ASP A 23 -25.43 -12.19 7.97
C ASP A 23 -25.31 -13.72 7.90
N THR A 24 -25.18 -14.35 9.07
CA THR A 24 -24.88 -15.79 9.19
C THR A 24 -26.00 -16.59 9.87
N GLU A 25 -27.10 -15.92 10.26
CA GLU A 25 -28.19 -16.50 11.04
C GLU A 25 -29.17 -17.37 10.24
N ASN A 26 -28.90 -17.64 8.96
CA ASN A 26 -29.81 -18.45 8.16
C ASN A 26 -29.65 -19.95 8.51
N ARG A 27 -30.75 -20.61 8.88
CA ARG A 27 -30.81 -22.06 9.23
C ARG A 27 -30.19 -22.99 8.16
N GLN A 28 -29.97 -22.48 6.96
CA GLN A 28 -29.40 -23.17 5.80
C GLN A 28 -27.86 -23.05 5.66
N ARG A 29 -27.14 -22.45 6.62
CA ARG A 29 -25.68 -22.15 6.54
C ARG A 29 -25.28 -21.29 5.33
N ARG A 30 -26.21 -20.49 4.80
CA ARG A 30 -25.94 -19.59 3.68
C ARG A 30 -25.40 -18.27 4.21
N ILE A 31 -24.27 -17.84 3.67
CA ILE A 31 -23.68 -16.52 3.97
C ILE A 31 -24.38 -15.50 3.07
N GLU A 32 -25.05 -14.53 3.69
CA GLU A 32 -25.61 -13.38 2.99
C GLU A 32 -24.70 -12.16 3.22
N MET A 33 -24.54 -11.35 2.18
CA MET A 33 -23.62 -10.22 2.18
C MET A 33 -24.34 -9.00 1.63
N THR A 34 -24.60 -8.04 2.49
CA THR A 34 -25.27 -6.79 2.11
C THR A 34 -24.22 -5.70 2.02
N GLN A 35 -24.06 -5.11 0.84
CA GLN A 35 -23.14 -3.98 0.68
C GLN A 35 -23.71 -2.76 1.42
N ILE A 36 -22.97 -2.26 2.40
CA ILE A 36 -23.39 -1.11 3.21
C ILE A 36 -22.62 0.16 2.86
N ALA A 37 -21.39 0.05 2.34
CA ALA A 37 -20.57 1.21 2.03
C ALA A 37 -19.50 0.94 0.97
N ALA A 38 -18.93 2.01 0.44
CA ALA A 38 -17.65 2.04 -0.25
C ALA A 38 -16.71 3.00 0.49
N VAL A 39 -15.43 2.61 0.64
CA VAL A 39 -14.44 3.37 1.38
C VAL A 39 -13.24 3.70 0.53
N ASN A 40 -12.68 4.88 0.74
CA ASN A 40 -11.48 5.36 0.08
C ASN A 40 -10.41 5.71 1.14
N ILE A 41 -9.32 4.95 1.14
CA ILE A 41 -8.25 5.06 2.14
C ILE A 41 -7.33 6.27 1.88
N ARG A 42 -7.33 6.82 0.66
CA ARG A 42 -6.46 7.94 0.30
C ARG A 42 -6.97 9.27 0.88
N ASN A 43 -8.28 9.48 0.87
CA ASN A 43 -8.92 10.70 1.36
C ASN A 43 -9.76 10.49 2.63
N GLY A 44 -9.88 9.26 3.12
CA GLY A 44 -10.65 8.95 4.33
C GLY A 44 -12.16 8.84 4.11
N GLU A 45 -12.63 8.90 2.87
CA GLU A 45 -14.06 8.96 2.57
C GLU A 45 -14.76 7.62 2.81
N ILE A 46 -15.92 7.67 3.48
CA ILE A 46 -16.85 6.55 3.66
C ILE A 46 -18.18 6.95 3.02
N LYS A 47 -18.55 6.27 1.94
CA LYS A 47 -19.80 6.49 1.21
C LYS A 47 -20.78 5.35 1.50
N PRO A 48 -21.91 5.60 2.18
CA PRO A 48 -22.97 4.59 2.30
C PRO A 48 -23.46 4.12 0.92
N HIS A 49 -23.92 2.88 0.84
CA HIS A 49 -24.42 2.29 -0.39
C HIS A 49 -25.95 2.32 -0.43
N GLY A 50 -26.53 2.90 -1.49
CA GLY A 50 -27.98 3.02 -1.61
C GLY A 50 -28.58 3.83 -0.46
N ASP A 51 -29.68 3.33 0.10
CA ASP A 51 -30.39 3.96 1.23
C ASP A 51 -29.91 3.46 2.61
N HIS A 52 -28.75 2.79 2.67
CA HIS A 52 -28.21 2.33 3.95
C HIS A 52 -27.72 3.50 4.81
N ASP A 53 -28.26 3.61 6.02
CA ASP A 53 -27.67 4.43 7.07
C ASP A 53 -26.65 3.60 7.86
N LEU A 54 -25.46 4.16 8.06
CA LEU A 54 -24.36 3.46 8.75
C LEU A 54 -24.48 3.71 10.25
N SER A 55 -24.69 2.62 11.01
CA SER A 55 -24.70 2.68 12.47
C SER A 55 -23.33 3.12 13.01
N GLU A 56 -23.29 3.55 14.27
CA GLU A 56 -22.03 3.88 14.95
C GLU A 56 -21.05 2.70 14.94
N GLN A 57 -21.55 1.47 15.06
CA GLN A 57 -20.74 0.26 14.98
C GLN A 57 -20.15 0.04 13.58
N ASP A 58 -20.96 0.22 12.52
CA ASP A 58 -20.47 0.12 11.14
C ASP A 58 -19.34 1.14 10.91
N GLN A 59 -19.57 2.38 11.33
CA GLN A 59 -18.60 3.46 11.15
C GLN A 59 -17.31 3.21 11.93
N ALA A 60 -17.40 2.77 13.19
CA ALA A 60 -16.23 2.43 14.01
C ALA A 60 -15.42 1.31 13.34
N ARG A 61 -16.09 0.22 12.95
CA ARG A 61 -15.42 -0.92 12.33
C ARG A 61 -14.74 -0.55 11.01
N ILE A 62 -15.38 0.28 10.20
CA ILE A 62 -14.82 0.80 8.94
C ILE A 62 -13.56 1.63 9.23
N ARG A 63 -13.60 2.56 10.19
CA ARG A 63 -12.44 3.40 10.55
C ARG A 63 -11.26 2.57 11.06
N ASP A 64 -11.53 1.56 11.89
CA ASP A 64 -10.50 0.63 12.38
C ASP A 64 -9.85 -0.12 11.21
N TRP A 65 -10.68 -0.67 10.31
CA TRP A 65 -10.18 -1.34 9.12
C TRP A 65 -9.33 -0.42 8.23
N MET A 66 -9.74 0.84 8.06
CA MET A 66 -8.96 1.82 7.27
C MET A 66 -7.59 2.09 7.91
N THR A 67 -7.54 2.16 9.24
CA THR A 67 -6.29 2.34 10.00
C THR A 67 -5.36 1.14 9.84
N GLU A 68 -5.88 -0.07 10.08
CA GLU A 68 -5.17 -1.33 9.88
C GLU A 68 -4.64 -1.45 8.44
N ARG A 69 -5.49 -1.14 7.46
CA ARG A 69 -5.14 -1.24 6.04
C ARG A 69 -4.05 -0.25 5.66
N SER A 70 -4.11 0.97 6.18
CA SER A 70 -3.09 2.00 5.92
C SER A 70 -1.73 1.58 6.46
N ALA A 71 -1.68 0.99 7.66
CA ALA A 71 -0.45 0.45 8.22
C ALA A 71 0.13 -0.70 7.36
N VAL A 72 -0.73 -1.61 6.87
CA VAL A 72 -0.30 -2.68 5.96
C VAL A 72 0.26 -2.13 4.65
N LEU A 73 -0.37 -1.10 4.08
CA LEU A 73 0.11 -0.49 2.83
C LEU A 73 1.45 0.22 3.02
N ALA A 74 1.61 0.97 4.12
CA ALA A 74 2.88 1.60 4.45
C ALA A 74 4.01 0.55 4.63
N ALA A 75 3.72 -0.57 5.30
CA ALA A 75 4.68 -1.66 5.45
C ALA A 75 5.08 -2.27 4.09
N ARG A 76 4.11 -2.44 3.17
CA ARG A 76 4.36 -2.96 1.81
C ARG A 76 5.14 -1.98 0.94
N GLU A 77 4.92 -0.67 1.11
CA GLU A 77 5.70 0.36 0.43
C GLU A 77 7.17 0.28 0.83
N LEU A 78 7.46 0.18 2.14
CA LEU A 78 8.82 -0.02 2.63
C LEU A 78 9.44 -1.32 2.11
N GLU A 79 8.65 -2.39 2.04
CA GLU A 79 9.13 -3.66 1.48
C GLU A 79 9.43 -3.56 -0.02
N SER A 80 8.63 -2.79 -0.77
CA SER A 80 8.89 -2.53 -2.19
C SER A 80 10.23 -1.79 -2.40
N VAL A 81 10.60 -0.90 -1.48
CA VAL A 81 11.92 -0.24 -1.48
C VAL A 81 13.05 -1.26 -1.24
N ARG A 82 12.87 -2.20 -0.29
CA ARG A 82 13.86 -3.27 -0.06
C ARG A 82 14.02 -4.16 -1.29
N LEU A 83 12.89 -4.58 -1.88
CA LEU A 83 12.89 -5.39 -3.09
C LEU A 83 13.59 -4.66 -4.26
N CYS A 84 13.38 -3.35 -4.41
CA CYS A 84 14.07 -2.56 -5.43
C CYS A 84 15.60 -2.59 -5.25
N ILE A 85 16.10 -2.50 -4.01
CA ILE A 85 17.53 -2.62 -3.71
C ILE A 85 18.07 -3.99 -4.15
N GLU A 86 17.35 -5.07 -3.81
CA GLU A 86 17.73 -6.43 -4.22
C GLU A 86 17.73 -6.58 -5.75
N GLN A 87 16.72 -6.04 -6.42
CA GLN A 87 16.61 -6.05 -7.88
C GLN A 87 17.76 -5.28 -8.54
N MET A 88 18.16 -4.11 -8.02
CA MET A 88 19.32 -3.35 -8.55
C MET A 88 20.63 -4.15 -8.41
N ASN A 89 20.82 -4.83 -7.28
CA ASN A 89 21.99 -5.68 -7.06
C ASN A 89 21.99 -6.88 -8.03
N ALA A 90 20.83 -7.51 -8.21
CA ALA A 90 20.67 -8.62 -9.14
C ALA A 90 20.89 -8.19 -10.61
N LEU A 91 20.41 -7.01 -11.01
CA LEU A 91 20.64 -6.41 -12.32
C LEU A 91 22.12 -6.12 -12.56
N THR A 92 22.82 -5.59 -11.54
CA THR A 92 24.27 -5.36 -11.61
C THR A 92 25.01 -6.67 -11.88
N HIS A 93 24.67 -7.72 -11.14
CA HIS A 93 25.28 -9.03 -11.35
C HIS A 93 24.94 -9.63 -12.72
N TRP A 94 23.69 -9.51 -13.18
CA TRP A 94 23.29 -9.95 -14.52
C TRP A 94 24.10 -9.23 -15.61
N ALA A 95 24.24 -7.91 -15.53
CA ALA A 95 25.00 -7.11 -16.48
C ALA A 95 26.47 -7.54 -16.55
N GLN A 96 27.06 -7.94 -15.41
CA GLN A 96 28.45 -8.38 -15.34
C GLN A 96 28.67 -9.82 -15.84
N ALA A 97 27.73 -10.72 -15.55
CA ALA A 97 27.96 -12.16 -15.67
C ALA A 97 27.17 -12.84 -16.80
N ARG A 98 26.11 -12.22 -17.32
CA ARG A 98 25.15 -12.89 -18.20
C ARG A 98 24.62 -12.06 -19.38
N ALA A 99 24.61 -10.73 -19.27
CA ALA A 99 24.02 -9.88 -20.32
C ALA A 99 24.78 -9.99 -21.65
N SER A 100 24.04 -10.06 -22.75
CA SER A 100 24.57 -9.94 -24.10
C SER A 100 24.71 -8.48 -24.53
N ASP A 101 25.55 -8.22 -25.53
CA ASP A 101 25.76 -6.87 -26.07
C ASP A 101 24.46 -6.21 -26.56
N ALA A 102 23.57 -6.99 -27.19
CA ALA A 102 22.28 -6.49 -27.67
C ALA A 102 21.34 -6.12 -26.53
N GLU A 103 21.32 -6.89 -25.43
CA GLU A 103 20.55 -6.54 -24.24
C GLU A 103 21.13 -5.29 -23.55
N LEU A 104 22.46 -5.16 -23.49
CA LEU A 104 23.10 -3.98 -22.93
C LEU A 104 22.80 -2.73 -23.77
N GLU A 105 22.84 -2.83 -25.10
CA GLU A 105 22.47 -1.73 -26.00
C GLU A 105 21.02 -1.29 -25.76
N GLN A 106 20.11 -2.24 -25.57
CA GLN A 106 18.70 -1.96 -25.34
C GLN A 106 18.41 -1.29 -23.99
N PHE A 107 19.08 -1.69 -22.91
CA PHE A 107 18.69 -1.31 -21.55
C PHE A 107 19.61 -0.31 -20.86
N THR A 108 20.83 -0.07 -21.35
CA THR A 108 21.81 0.79 -20.68
C THR A 108 21.32 2.22 -20.50
N GLU A 109 20.90 2.90 -21.57
CA GLU A 109 20.47 4.30 -21.47
C GLU A 109 19.21 4.47 -20.57
N PRO A 110 18.13 3.69 -20.73
CA PRO A 110 16.98 3.76 -19.82
C PRO A 110 17.34 3.52 -18.36
N LEU A 111 18.21 2.54 -18.06
CA LEU A 111 18.66 2.26 -16.70
C LEU A 111 19.45 3.43 -16.11
N LEU A 112 20.41 3.97 -16.86
CA LEU A 112 21.24 5.09 -16.40
C LEU A 112 20.39 6.34 -16.12
N LEU A 113 19.40 6.64 -16.96
CA LEU A 113 18.49 7.77 -16.75
C LEU A 113 17.62 7.59 -15.49
N ALA A 114 17.03 6.41 -15.30
CA ALA A 114 16.23 6.11 -14.11
C ALA A 114 17.07 6.17 -12.82
N MET A 115 18.28 5.63 -12.84
CA MET A 115 19.23 5.71 -11.73
C MET A 115 19.65 7.15 -11.43
N HIS A 116 19.89 7.95 -12.46
CA HIS A 116 20.24 9.36 -12.31
C HIS A 116 19.12 10.17 -11.64
N ASP A 117 17.88 10.03 -12.11
CA ASP A 117 16.74 10.74 -11.53
C ASP A 117 16.50 10.34 -10.06
N LEU A 118 16.52 9.04 -9.77
CA LEU A 118 16.38 8.52 -8.41
C LEU A 118 17.49 9.07 -7.50
N ARG A 119 18.76 8.98 -7.94
CA ARG A 119 19.90 9.52 -7.20
C ARG A 119 19.74 11.00 -6.92
N SER A 120 19.43 11.79 -7.94
CA SER A 120 19.26 13.24 -7.81
C SER A 120 18.16 13.60 -6.81
N THR A 121 17.03 12.87 -6.82
CA THR A 121 15.95 13.04 -5.86
C THR A 121 16.37 12.70 -4.43
N LEU A 122 17.04 11.56 -4.22
CA LEU A 122 17.50 11.13 -2.90
C LEU A 122 18.57 12.07 -2.32
N VAL A 123 19.52 12.53 -3.13
CA VAL A 123 20.55 13.50 -2.71
C VAL A 123 19.91 14.81 -2.25
N ARG A 124 18.96 15.36 -3.02
CA ARG A 124 18.22 16.59 -2.62
C ARG A 124 17.48 16.41 -1.29
N LYS A 125 16.80 15.27 -1.10
CA LYS A 125 16.07 14.99 0.14
C LYS A 125 17.01 14.84 1.34
N THR A 126 18.17 14.22 1.16
CA THR A 126 19.18 14.10 2.22
C THR A 126 19.77 15.45 2.60
N ALA A 127 20.11 16.30 1.62
CA ALA A 127 20.62 17.65 1.87
C ALA A 127 19.61 18.49 2.68
N ALA A 128 18.34 18.51 2.26
CA ALA A 128 17.28 19.23 2.98
C ALA A 128 17.09 18.74 4.43
N ARG A 129 17.31 17.44 4.71
CA ARG A 129 17.25 16.89 6.07
C ARG A 129 18.42 17.34 6.94
N ILE A 130 19.61 17.46 6.36
CA ILE A 130 20.81 17.96 7.07
C ILE A 130 20.61 19.44 7.43
N ASP A 131 20.11 20.25 6.50
CA ASP A 131 19.86 21.68 6.73
C ASP A 131 18.76 21.94 7.77
N ALA A 132 17.79 21.04 7.87
CA ALA A 132 16.70 21.12 8.85
C ALA A 132 17.07 20.59 10.25
N ALA A 133 18.20 19.89 10.40
CA ALA A 133 18.65 19.42 11.71
C ALA A 133 19.15 20.62 12.54
N PRO A 134 18.80 20.73 13.84
CA PRO A 134 19.28 21.83 14.67
C PRO A 134 20.80 21.80 14.71
N ARG A 135 21.45 22.89 14.30
CA ARG A 135 22.89 23.07 14.48
C ARG A 135 23.17 23.09 15.98
N THR A 136 23.66 21.99 16.52
CA THR A 136 24.24 21.97 17.87
C THR A 136 25.47 22.87 17.83
N MET A 137 25.33 24.08 18.37
CA MET A 137 26.46 24.99 18.58
C MET A 137 27.38 24.37 19.64
N PRO A 138 28.68 24.25 19.39
CA PRO A 138 29.61 23.87 20.44
C PRO A 138 29.67 25.02 21.47
N GLY A 139 29.47 24.67 22.74
CA GLY A 139 29.64 25.58 23.88
C GLY A 139 31.09 25.82 24.24
#